data_AF-A0A7S2JNE9-F1
#
_entry.id   AF-A0A7S2JNE9-F1
#
_cell.length_a   1.000
_cell.length_b   1.000
_cell.length_c   1.000
_cell.angle_alpha   90.00
_cell.angle_beta   90.00
_cell.angle_gamma   90.00
#
_symmetry.space_group_name_H-M   'P 1'
#
loop_
_entity.id
_entity.type
_entity.pdbx_description
1 polymer ?
#
loop_
_entity_poly.entity_id
_entity_poly.type
_entity_poly.pdbx_seq_one_letter_code
_entity_poly.pdbx_strand_id
1 'polypeptide(L)'
;DEKHFISHILAFFAASDGIVNENLVERFASEVQLSEARCFYGFQIAMENIHSETYSLLIDTYIKDAAEKQRLFNAIDTVPCVQKKAEWAMQWIGQDARFAERLVAF
;
A
#
# COMPACT_ATOMS: atom_id res chain seq x y z
N ASP A 1 5.63 24.37 4.13
CA ASP A 1 4.38 23.65 4.39
C ASP A 1 3.98 22.70 3.27
N GLU A 2 3.80 23.17 2.03
CA GLU A 2 3.37 22.31 0.90
C GLU A 2 4.30 21.12 0.62
N LYS A 3 5.63 21.36 0.57
CA LYS A 3 6.61 20.28 0.36
C LYS A 3 6.57 19.22 1.45
N HIS A 4 6.37 19.64 2.70
CA HIS A 4 6.26 18.73 3.84
C HIS A 4 4.98 17.87 3.75
N PHE A 5 3.86 18.49 3.38
CA PHE A 5 2.62 17.77 3.15
C PHE A 5 2.77 16.74 2.02
N ILE A 6 3.28 17.16 0.86
CA ILE A 6 3.45 16.28 -0.31
C ILE A 6 4.41 15.13 -0.01
N SER A 7 5.55 15.39 0.66
CA SER A 7 6.51 14.33 0.98
C SER A 7 5.92 13.25 1.91
N HIS A 8 5.10 13.64 2.88
CA HIS A 8 4.44 12.69 3.78
C HIS A 8 3.33 11.90 3.07
N ILE A 9 2.61 12.51 2.12
CA ILE A 9 1.63 11.82 1.29
C ILE A 9 2.31 10.78 0.38
N LEU A 10 3.44 11.13 -0.25
CA LEU A 10 4.20 10.19 -1.08
C LEU A 10 4.74 9.01 -0.26
N ALA A 11 5.26 9.28 0.95
CA ALA A 11 5.68 8.24 1.90
C ALA A 11 4.55 7.28 2.27
N PHE A 12 3.35 7.80 2.53
CA PHE A 12 2.18 6.97 2.79
C PHE A 12 1.86 6.06 1.60
N PHE A 13 1.83 6.60 0.38
CA PHE A 13 1.47 5.81 -0.80
C PHE A 13 2.51 4.74 -1.14
N ALA A 14 3.80 5.08 -1.11
CA ALA A 14 4.87 4.12 -1.37
C ALA A 14 4.84 2.90 -0.44
N ALA A 15 4.40 3.09 0.82
CA ALA A 15 4.21 2.01 1.79
C ALA A 15 2.89 1.25 1.61
N SER A 16 1.80 1.93 1.23
CA SER A 16 0.45 1.37 1.25
C SER A 16 0.21 0.37 0.12
N ASP A 17 0.75 0.62 -1.07
CA ASP A 17 0.52 -0.23 -2.24
C ASP A 17 1.02 -1.66 -2.00
N GLY A 18 2.12 -1.83 -1.26
CA GLY A 18 2.64 -3.13 -0.86
C GLY A 18 1.65 -3.92 0.02
N ILE A 19 1.03 -3.25 0.99
CA ILE A 19 0.05 -3.86 1.91
C ILE A 19 -1.23 -4.25 1.15
N VAL A 20 -1.69 -3.40 0.23
CA VAL A 20 -2.83 -3.71 -0.64
C VAL A 20 -2.51 -4.94 -1.50
N ASN A 21 -1.30 -5.01 -2.05
CA ASN A 21 -0.89 -6.15 -2.88
C ASN A 21 -0.85 -7.47 -2.09
N GLU A 22 -0.37 -7.44 -0.85
CA GLU A 22 -0.36 -8.59 0.06
C GLU A 22 -1.79 -9.12 0.30
N ASN A 23 -2.76 -8.24 0.58
CA ASN A 23 -4.17 -8.64 0.70
C ASN A 23 -4.72 -9.24 -0.60
N LEU A 24 -4.46 -8.61 -1.74
CA LEU A 24 -4.97 -9.08 -3.04
C LEU A 24 -4.44 -10.47 -3.38
N VAL A 25 -3.14 -10.71 -3.17
CA VAL A 25 -2.48 -11.97 -3.51
C VAL A 25 -2.86 -13.08 -2.53
N GLU A 26 -2.74 -12.83 -1.22
CA GLU A 26 -2.91 -13.87 -0.22
C GLU A 26 -4.38 -14.20 0.06
N ARG A 27 -5.27 -13.22 -0.08
CA ARG A 27 -6.68 -13.32 0.32
C ARG A 27 -7.63 -13.26 -0.86
N PHE A 28 -7.80 -12.10 -1.50
CA PHE A 28 -8.92 -11.92 -2.42
C PHE A 28 -8.81 -12.78 -3.69
N ALA A 29 -7.63 -12.83 -4.31
CA ALA A 29 -7.42 -13.63 -5.51
C ALA A 29 -7.40 -15.14 -5.25
N SER A 30 -7.13 -15.57 -4.01
CA SER A 30 -7.12 -16.97 -3.60
C SER A 30 -8.52 -17.47 -3.22
N GLU A 31 -9.33 -16.64 -2.57
CA GLU A 31 -10.68 -16.98 -2.10
C GLU A 31 -11.74 -16.91 -3.21
N VAL A 32 -11.67 -15.91 -4.09
CA VAL A 32 -12.66 -15.72 -5.16
C VAL A 32 -12.39 -16.66 -6.33
N GLN A 33 -13.34 -17.55 -6.63
CA GLN A 33 -13.18 -18.57 -7.68
C GLN A 33 -13.72 -18.14 -9.06
N LEU A 34 -14.47 -17.03 -9.14
CA LEU A 34 -14.97 -16.50 -10.41
C LEU A 34 -13.82 -16.01 -11.28
N SER A 35 -13.70 -16.55 -12.49
CA SER A 35 -12.60 -16.26 -13.41
C SER A 35 -12.50 -14.78 -13.74
N GLU A 36 -13.63 -14.11 -13.97
CA GLU A 36 -13.70 -12.69 -14.30
C GLU A 36 -13.14 -11.83 -13.16
N ALA A 37 -13.48 -12.18 -11.91
CA ALA A 37 -12.96 -11.50 -10.73
C ALA A 37 -11.46 -11.76 -10.53
N ARG A 38 -10.98 -12.99 -10.80
CA ARG A 38 -9.55 -13.30 -10.75
C ARG A 38 -8.76 -12.56 -11.82
N CYS A 39 -9.30 -12.41 -13.03
CA CYS A 39 -8.71 -11.56 -14.07
C CYS A 39 -8.61 -10.11 -13.60
N PHE A 40 -9.66 -9.58 -12.96
CA PHE A 40 -9.64 -8.23 -12.40
C PHE A 40 -8.56 -8.08 -11.32
N TYR A 41 -8.53 -8.96 -10.32
CA TYR A 41 -7.51 -8.89 -9.25
C TYR A 41 -6.09 -9.09 -9.79
N GLY A 42 -5.89 -9.97 -10.78
CA GLY A 42 -4.59 -10.13 -11.42
C GLY A 42 -4.08 -8.85 -12.08
N PHE A 43 -4.97 -8.12 -12.76
CA PHE A 43 -4.60 -6.82 -13.35
C PHE A 43 -4.42 -5.74 -12.28
N GLN A 44 -5.23 -5.75 -11.23
CA GLN A 44 -5.08 -4.83 -10.09
C GLN A 44 -3.70 -5.00 -9.43
N ILE A 45 -3.28 -6.23 -9.14
CA ILE A 45 -1.95 -6.55 -8.59
C ILE A 45 -0.82 -5.98 -9.46
N ALA A 46 -0.94 -6.12 -10.79
CA ALA A 46 0.04 -5.56 -11.72
C ALA A 46 0.08 -4.03 -11.67
N MET A 47 -1.08 -3.38 -11.60
CA MET A 47 -1.17 -1.93 -11.48
C MET A 47 -0.62 -1.41 -10.14
N GLU A 48 -0.87 -2.10 -9.02
CA GLU A 48 -0.31 -1.70 -7.72
C GLU A 48 1.23 -1.76 -7.70
N ASN A 49 1.84 -2.70 -8.42
CA ASN A 49 3.29 -2.71 -8.59
C ASN A 49 3.79 -1.49 -9.37
N ILE A 50 3.07 -1.08 -10.42
CA ILE A 50 3.39 0.14 -11.20
C ILE A 50 3.19 1.40 -10.34
N HIS A 51 2.16 1.43 -9.48
CA HIS A 51 1.95 2.53 -8.53
C HIS A 51 3.11 2.64 -7.55
N SER A 52 3.52 1.52 -6.94
CA SER A 52 4.65 1.47 -6.00
C SER A 52 5.95 1.97 -6.64
N GLU A 53 6.25 1.56 -7.88
CA GLU A 53 7.38 2.08 -8.65
C GLU A 53 7.25 3.58 -8.90
N THR A 54 6.07 4.04 -9.35
CA THR A 54 5.80 5.45 -9.64
C THR A 54 6.04 6.33 -8.42
N TYR A 55 5.50 5.96 -7.25
CA TYR A 55 5.71 6.74 -6.02
C TYR A 55 7.17 6.72 -5.58
N SER A 56 7.85 5.58 -5.73
CA SER A 56 9.28 5.49 -5.45
C SER A 56 10.11 6.41 -6.33
N LEU A 57 9.79 6.50 -7.62
CA LEU A 57 10.43 7.44 -8.56
C LEU A 57 10.12 8.90 -8.20
N LEU A 58 8.91 9.22 -7.76
CA LEU A 58 8.55 10.58 -7.32
C LEU A 58 9.33 10.98 -6.07
N ILE A 59 9.47 10.08 -5.09
CA ILE A 59 10.31 10.30 -3.90
C ILE A 59 11.77 10.51 -4.32
N ASP A 60 12.32 9.65 -5.18
CA ASP A 60 13.70 9.77 -5.67
C ASP A 60 13.95 11.10 -6.43
N THR A 61 12.95 11.52 -7.20
CA THR A 61 12.99 12.73 -8.01
C THR A 61 12.90 13.99 -7.16
N TYR A 62 12.01 14.05 -6.17
CA TYR A 62 11.74 15.28 -5.42
C TYR A 62 12.55 15.41 -4.14
N ILE A 63 12.98 14.29 -3.53
CA ILE A 63 13.70 14.28 -2.26
C ILE A 63 15.18 13.97 -2.52
N LYS A 64 16.02 15.00 -2.42
CA LYS A 64 17.46 14.89 -2.73
C LYS A 64 18.32 14.50 -1.53
N ASP A 65 17.87 14.81 -0.33
CA ASP A 65 18.56 14.38 0.88
C ASP A 65 18.38 12.86 1.08
N ALA A 66 19.48 12.15 1.22
CA ALA A 66 19.50 10.69 1.34
C ALA A 66 18.91 10.24 2.69
N ALA A 67 19.13 11.00 3.76
CA ALA A 67 18.60 10.67 5.08
C ALA A 67 17.06 10.80 5.11
N GLU A 68 16.53 11.90 4.60
CA GLU A 68 15.08 12.09 4.47
C GLU A 68 14.44 11.06 3.53
N LYS A 69 15.10 10.74 2.41
CA LYS A 69 14.64 9.69 1.49
C LYS A 69 14.51 8.33 2.19
N GLN A 70 15.55 7.94 2.94
CA GLN A 70 15.51 6.69 3.71
C GLN A 70 14.41 6.71 4.78
N ARG A 71 14.18 7.86 5.44
CA ARG A 71 13.07 8.01 6.38
C ARG A 71 11.73 7.78 5.69
N LEU A 72 11.49 8.42 4.55
CA LEU A 72 10.22 8.32 3.82
C LEU A 72 9.97 6.93 3.22
N PHE A 73 11.01 6.20 2.79
CA PHE A 73 10.85 4.80 2.36
C PHE A 73 10.50 3.85 3.51
N ASN A 74 10.93 4.17 4.74
CA ASN A 74 10.56 3.42 5.95
C ASN A 74 9.46 4.15 6.72
N ALA A 75 8.51 4.77 6.02
CA ALA A 75 7.48 5.59 6.66
C ALA A 75 6.55 4.78 7.58
N ILE A 76 6.41 3.47 7.35
CA ILE A 76 5.67 2.58 8.27
C ILE A 76 6.28 2.63 9.68
N ASP A 77 7.60 2.66 9.81
CA ASP A 77 8.28 2.66 11.12
C ASP A 77 8.64 4.07 11.61
N THR A 78 8.75 5.03 10.70
CA THR A 78 9.29 6.37 11.01
C THR A 78 8.25 7.49 11.03
N VAL A 79 7.04 7.23 10.52
CA VAL A 79 5.95 8.22 10.45
C VAL A 79 4.70 7.68 11.18
N PRO A 80 4.39 8.16 12.39
CA PRO A 80 3.32 7.57 13.23
C PRO A 80 1.93 7.52 12.59
N CYS A 81 1.58 8.48 11.73
CA CYS A 81 0.28 8.45 11.05
C CYS A 81 0.22 7.40 9.93
N VAL A 82 1.34 7.10 9.28
CA VAL A 82 1.46 6.02 8.29
C VAL A 82 1.44 4.68 9.01
N GLN A 83 2.20 4.55 10.10
CA GLN A 83 2.20 3.35 10.95
C GLN A 83 0.78 2.92 11.34
N LYS A 84 -0.02 3.84 11.90
CA LYS A 84 -1.39 3.53 12.34
C LYS A 84 -2.29 3.03 11.20
N LYS A 85 -2.13 3.58 10.00
CA LYS A 85 -2.90 3.14 8.82
C LYS A 85 -2.43 1.78 8.32
N ALA A 86 -1.12 1.53 8.33
CA ALA A 86 -0.53 0.24 7.99
C ALA A 86 -0.98 -0.85 8.98
N GLU A 87 -0.90 -0.60 10.29
CA GLU A 87 -1.35 -1.52 11.34
C GLU A 87 -2.83 -1.89 11.17
N TRP A 88 -3.69 -0.91 10.86
CA TRP A 88 -5.11 -1.16 10.62
C TRP A 88 -5.32 -2.08 9.40
N ALA A 89 -4.62 -1.86 8.30
CA ALA A 89 -4.73 -2.70 7.11
C ALA A 89 -4.20 -4.12 7.36
N MET A 90 -3.04 -4.25 8.02
CA MET A 90 -2.44 -5.55 8.38
C MET A 90 -3.35 -6.37 9.30
N GLN A 91 -4.09 -5.71 10.21
CA GLN A 91 -5.10 -6.38 11.04
C GLN A 91 -6.15 -7.07 10.16
N TRP A 92 -6.68 -6.40 9.13
CA TRP A 92 -7.70 -6.98 8.26
C TRP A 92 -7.19 -8.12 7.37
N ILE A 93 -5.91 -8.10 6.99
CA ILE A 93 -5.28 -9.20 6.24
C ILE A 93 -5.26 -10.47 7.11
N GLY A 94 -4.77 -10.34 8.36
CA GLY A 94 -4.63 -11.45 9.30
C GLY A 94 -5.92 -11.86 10.02
N GLN A 95 -6.98 -11.06 9.95
CA GLN A 95 -8.23 -11.33 10.67
C GLN A 95 -9.04 -12.43 9.99
N ASP A 96 -9.53 -13.37 10.80
CA ASP A 96 -10.56 -14.33 10.39
C ASP A 96 -11.96 -13.69 10.43
N ALA A 97 -12.17 -12.75 9.49
CA ALA A 97 -13.45 -12.08 9.27
C ALA A 97 -14.08 -12.53 7.95
N ARG A 98 -15.40 -12.36 7.82
CA ARG A 98 -16.11 -12.74 6.61
C ARG A 98 -15.55 -11.97 5.42
N PHE A 99 -15.52 -12.61 4.25
CA PHE A 99 -15.07 -11.97 3.02
C PHE A 99 -15.73 -10.61 2.79
N ALA A 100 -17.05 -10.51 2.99
CA ALA A 100 -17.78 -9.25 2.82
C ALA A 100 -17.34 -8.13 3.77
N GLU A 101 -16.90 -8.45 5.00
CA GLU A 101 -16.39 -7.45 5.95
C GLU A 101 -15.01 -6.96 5.51
N ARG A 102 -14.13 -7.90 5.10
CA ARG A 102 -12.82 -7.57 4.55
C ARG A 102 -12.90 -6.81 3.24
N LEU A 103 -13.90 -7.10 2.41
CA LEU A 103 -14.18 -6.36 1.18
C LEU A 103 -14.63 -4.92 1.43
N VAL A 104 -15.23 -4.62 2.58
CA VAL A 104 -15.56 -3.23 2.95
C VAL A 104 -14.35 -2.53 3.57
N ALA A 105 -13.47 -3.28 4.23
CA ALA A 105 -12.25 -2.73 4.82
C ALA A 105 -11.22 -2.30 3.77
N PHE A 106 -11.16 -3.00 2.62
CA PHE A 106 -10.26 -2.70 1.50
C PHE A 106 -10.99 -2.00 0.36
#